data_AF-A0A956TR09-F1
#
_entry.id   AF-A0A956TR09-F1
#
_cell.length_a   1.000
_cell.length_b   1.000
_cell.length_c   1.000
_cell.angle_alpha   90.00
_cell.angle_beta   90.00
_cell.angle_gamma   90.00
#
_symmetry.space_group_name_H-M   'P 1'
#
loop_
_entity.id
_entity.type
_entity.pdbx_description
1 polymer ?
#
loop_
_entity_poly.entity_id
_entity_poly.type
_entity_poly.pdbx_seq_one_letter_code
_entity_poly.pdbx_strand_id
1 'polypeptide(L)'
;MITDRIPKSSSKRSEYERSDALLTIAKLPVEPFRSLSAELEVALKQESQKDVRRIANQISKEFARAAGIEAATVSVLGARPLEVSESQEFELFGDYQPDTQKIRLWMRTAVHKRTTAFGTFLSTLCHELCHHWDMVGLDLPNTYHTRGFYIRAGLLYHHMRGTPVRPLVFDELRGGLFAINWPRTMKGAR
;
A
#
# COMPACT_ATOMS: atom_id res chain seq x y z
N MET A 1 9.85 3.39 7.24
CA MET A 1 8.68 2.56 7.61
C MET A 1 8.90 2.02 9.01
N ILE A 2 8.04 2.39 9.96
CA ILE A 2 8.08 2.00 11.36
C ILE A 2 6.66 1.57 11.71
N THR A 3 6.50 0.49 12.46
CA THR A 3 5.17 0.02 12.87
C THR A 3 4.47 1.02 13.78
N ASP A 4 3.16 0.92 13.87
CA ASP A 4 2.41 1.59 14.92
C ASP A 4 2.79 1.05 16.30
N ARG A 5 2.54 1.86 17.32
CA ARG A 5 2.66 1.41 18.71
C ARG A 5 1.56 0.39 19.01
N ILE A 6 1.93 -0.69 19.69
CA ILE A 6 0.97 -1.67 20.20
C ILE A 6 -0.07 -0.93 21.09
N PRO A 7 -1.37 -0.99 20.76
CA PRO A 7 -2.40 -0.32 21.54
C PRO A 7 -2.47 -0.83 22.98
N LYS A 8 -2.81 0.08 23.91
CA LYS A 8 -3.00 -0.29 25.33
C LYS A 8 -4.34 -0.97 25.61
N SER A 9 -5.38 -0.63 24.85
CA SER A 9 -6.70 -1.25 24.99
C SER A 9 -6.62 -2.72 24.56
N SER A 10 -7.20 -3.63 25.35
CA SER A 10 -7.19 -5.06 25.07
C SER A 10 -7.81 -5.40 23.71
N SER A 11 -8.94 -4.78 23.34
CA SER A 11 -9.60 -5.02 22.05
C SER A 11 -8.74 -4.57 20.88
N LYS A 12 -8.18 -3.35 20.94
CA LYS A 12 -7.30 -2.79 19.91
C LYS A 12 -5.98 -3.55 19.82
N ARG A 13 -5.46 -4.03 20.95
CA ARG A 13 -4.26 -4.87 21.00
C ARG A 13 -4.51 -6.21 20.32
N SER A 14 -5.65 -6.86 20.58
CA SER A 14 -6.02 -8.10 19.92
C SER A 14 -6.13 -7.92 18.40
N GLU A 15 -6.71 -6.81 17.93
CA GLU A 15 -6.71 -6.46 16.50
C GLU A 15 -5.29 -6.26 15.94
N TYR A 16 -4.44 -5.51 16.63
CA TYR A 16 -3.04 -5.32 16.24
C TYR A 16 -2.32 -6.67 16.10
N GLU A 17 -2.46 -7.54 17.10
CA GLU A 17 -1.83 -8.87 17.10
C GLU A 17 -2.37 -9.76 15.97
N ARG A 18 -3.68 -9.71 15.68
CA ARG A 18 -4.27 -10.37 14.49
C ARG A 18 -3.65 -9.85 13.20
N SER A 19 -3.58 -8.53 13.01
CA SER A 19 -2.98 -7.92 11.80
C SER A 19 -1.50 -8.29 11.66
N ASP A 20 -0.74 -8.30 12.75
CA ASP A 20 0.68 -8.60 12.77
C ASP A 20 0.98 -10.08 12.44
N ALA A 21 0.09 -10.99 12.84
CA ALA A 21 0.18 -12.42 12.53
C ALA A 21 -0.24 -12.78 11.10
N LEU A 22 -0.94 -11.90 10.39
CA LEU A 22 -1.39 -12.12 9.02
C LEU A 22 -0.28 -11.81 8.00
N LEU A 23 0.45 -12.86 7.59
CA LEU A 23 1.64 -12.74 6.73
C LEU A 23 1.39 -13.08 5.25
N THR A 24 0.15 -13.29 4.85
CA THR A 24 -0.24 -13.73 3.50
C THR A 24 -1.31 -12.83 2.90
N ILE A 25 -1.38 -12.81 1.57
CA ILE A 25 -2.43 -12.14 0.81
C ILE A 25 -3.41 -13.16 0.21
N ALA A 26 -4.59 -12.71 -0.23
CA ALA A 26 -5.50 -13.53 -1.01
C ALA A 26 -4.80 -14.08 -2.26
N LYS A 27 -5.24 -15.26 -2.75
CA LYS A 27 -4.70 -15.83 -3.98
C LYS A 27 -5.18 -15.01 -5.18
N LEU A 28 -4.33 -14.11 -5.65
CA LEU A 28 -4.60 -13.27 -6.82
C LEU A 28 -4.16 -13.97 -8.11
N PRO A 29 -4.93 -13.89 -9.21
CA PRO A 29 -4.44 -14.33 -10.52
C PRO A 29 -3.27 -13.44 -10.98
N VAL A 30 -2.43 -13.95 -11.89
CA VAL A 30 -1.30 -13.16 -12.44
C VAL A 30 -1.82 -12.08 -13.39
N GLU A 31 -2.65 -12.47 -14.34
CA GLU A 31 -3.42 -11.55 -15.18
C GLU A 31 -4.78 -11.27 -14.52
N PRO A 32 -5.31 -10.04 -14.64
CA PRO A 32 -4.82 -8.95 -15.49
C PRO A 32 -3.78 -8.03 -14.82
N PHE A 33 -3.30 -8.34 -13.60
CA PHE A 33 -2.48 -7.40 -12.83
C PHE A 33 -1.15 -7.03 -13.50
N ARG A 34 -0.52 -7.95 -14.25
CA ARG A 34 0.74 -7.64 -14.96
C ARG A 34 0.51 -6.71 -16.14
N SER A 35 -0.50 -6.99 -16.95
CA SER A 35 -0.89 -6.11 -18.05
C SER A 35 -1.23 -4.70 -17.54
N LEU A 36 -2.09 -4.62 -16.51
CA LEU A 36 -2.48 -3.34 -15.91
C LEU A 36 -1.29 -2.59 -15.29
N SER A 37 -0.34 -3.30 -14.67
CA SER A 37 0.86 -2.66 -14.10
C SER A 37 1.79 -2.11 -15.18
N ALA A 38 1.93 -2.80 -16.31
CA ALA A 38 2.70 -2.30 -17.45
C ALA A 38 2.02 -1.08 -18.11
N GLU A 39 0.69 -1.12 -18.29
CA GLU A 39 -0.08 0.03 -18.77
C GLU A 39 0.05 1.23 -17.83
N LEU A 40 0.02 0.99 -16.50
CA LEU A 40 0.18 2.04 -15.51
C LEU A 40 1.55 2.72 -15.60
N GLU A 41 2.62 1.93 -15.80
CA GLU A 41 3.97 2.46 -16.00
C GLU A 41 4.05 3.36 -17.24
N VAL A 42 3.44 2.93 -18.36
CA VAL A 42 3.38 3.73 -19.59
C VAL A 42 2.59 5.03 -19.37
N ALA A 43 1.43 4.96 -18.73
CA ALA A 43 0.60 6.12 -18.45
C ALA A 43 1.29 7.15 -17.54
N LEU A 44 2.06 6.69 -16.55
CA LEU A 44 2.89 7.56 -15.71
C LEU A 44 3.99 8.23 -16.53
N LYS A 45 4.70 7.50 -17.40
CA LYS A 45 5.75 8.07 -18.28
C LYS A 45 5.20 9.13 -19.24
N GLN A 46 3.95 8.96 -19.70
CA GLN A 46 3.24 9.91 -20.55
C GLN A 46 2.60 11.07 -19.77
N GLU A 47 2.72 11.07 -18.44
CA GLU A 47 2.07 12.02 -17.54
C GLU A 47 0.53 12.10 -17.69
N SER A 48 -0.12 11.03 -18.17
CA SER A 48 -1.57 10.97 -18.39
C SER A 48 -2.33 10.68 -17.09
N GLN A 49 -2.67 11.72 -16.33
CA GLN A 49 -3.45 11.58 -15.08
C GLN A 49 -4.79 10.85 -15.31
N LYS A 50 -5.44 11.05 -16.47
CA LYS A 50 -6.69 10.38 -16.83
C LYS A 50 -6.50 8.86 -16.95
N ASP A 51 -5.45 8.41 -17.65
CA ASP A 51 -5.17 6.99 -17.82
C ASP A 51 -4.67 6.35 -16.53
N VAL A 52 -3.78 7.03 -15.80
CA VAL A 52 -3.33 6.58 -14.47
C VAL A 52 -4.52 6.34 -13.55
N ARG A 53 -5.49 7.27 -13.50
CA ARG A 53 -6.73 7.09 -12.73
C ARG A 53 -7.56 5.91 -13.22
N ARG A 54 -7.77 5.80 -14.54
CA ARG A 54 -8.56 4.69 -15.13
C ARG A 54 -7.95 3.34 -14.75
N ILE A 55 -6.65 3.18 -14.95
CA ILE A 55 -5.92 1.93 -14.71
C ILE A 55 -5.88 1.61 -13.22
N ALA A 56 -5.63 2.59 -12.35
CA ALA A 56 -5.65 2.36 -10.90
C ALA A 56 -7.03 1.90 -10.39
N ASN A 57 -8.12 2.44 -10.95
CA ASN A 57 -9.47 1.93 -10.66
C ASN A 57 -9.71 0.52 -11.20
N GLN A 58 -9.13 0.16 -12.36
CA GLN A 58 -9.20 -1.21 -12.87
C GLN A 58 -8.46 -2.17 -11.96
N ILE A 59 -7.25 -1.82 -11.49
CA ILE A 59 -6.50 -2.61 -10.51
C ILE A 59 -7.32 -2.81 -9.23
N SER A 60 -7.93 -1.74 -8.69
CA SER A 60 -8.78 -1.81 -7.49
C SER A 60 -9.96 -2.79 -7.69
N LYS A 61 -10.65 -2.71 -8.83
CA LYS A 61 -11.78 -3.59 -9.15
C LYS A 61 -11.37 -5.06 -9.28
N GLU A 62 -10.24 -5.33 -9.93
CA GLU A 62 -9.74 -6.71 -10.10
C GLU A 62 -9.25 -7.29 -8.77
N PHE A 63 -8.61 -6.47 -7.94
CA PHE A 63 -8.25 -6.85 -6.57
C PHE A 63 -9.50 -7.17 -5.74
N ALA A 64 -10.49 -6.29 -5.75
CA ALA A 64 -11.73 -6.46 -5.00
C ALA A 64 -12.48 -7.73 -5.43
N ARG A 65 -12.58 -7.98 -6.74
CA ARG A 65 -13.16 -9.21 -7.29
C ARG A 65 -12.43 -10.46 -6.78
N ALA A 66 -11.09 -10.46 -6.82
CA ALA A 66 -10.30 -11.61 -6.39
C ALA A 66 -10.34 -11.84 -4.87
N ALA A 67 -10.48 -10.76 -4.09
CA ALA A 67 -10.59 -10.81 -2.64
C ALA A 67 -12.04 -11.02 -2.14
N GLY A 68 -13.05 -10.96 -3.03
CA GLY A 68 -14.45 -11.12 -2.65
C GLY A 68 -15.02 -9.94 -1.84
N ILE A 69 -14.51 -8.72 -2.08
CA ILE A 69 -14.90 -7.49 -1.38
C ILE A 69 -15.46 -6.44 -2.35
N GLU A 70 -16.08 -5.39 -1.82
CA GLU A 70 -16.42 -4.20 -2.60
C GLU A 70 -15.14 -3.48 -3.06
N ALA A 71 -15.21 -2.75 -4.18
CA ALA A 71 -14.04 -2.07 -4.73
C ALA A 71 -13.91 -0.64 -4.23
N ALA A 72 -12.74 -0.28 -3.71
CA ALA A 72 -12.39 1.11 -3.42
C ALA A 72 -12.33 1.95 -4.70
N THR A 73 -12.90 3.15 -4.66
CA THR A 73 -12.72 4.13 -5.76
C THR A 73 -11.39 4.84 -5.63
N VAL A 74 -10.60 4.88 -6.71
CA VAL A 74 -9.28 5.53 -6.72
C VAL A 74 -9.34 6.90 -7.39
N SER A 75 -8.95 7.93 -6.66
CA SER A 75 -8.74 9.28 -7.17
C SER A 75 -7.25 9.54 -7.34
N VAL A 76 -6.87 10.09 -8.50
CA VAL A 76 -5.47 10.48 -8.76
C VAL A 76 -5.44 11.99 -8.87
N LEU A 77 -4.66 12.62 -7.99
CA LEU A 77 -4.48 14.06 -7.86
C LEU A 77 -3.15 14.49 -8.50
N GLY A 78 -3.03 15.78 -8.77
CA GLY A 78 -1.83 16.37 -9.36
C GLY A 78 -0.65 16.44 -8.39
N ALA A 79 -0.29 17.65 -7.95
CA ALA A 79 0.78 17.85 -6.98
C ALA A 79 0.30 17.65 -5.55
N ARG A 80 1.17 17.04 -4.74
CA ARG A 80 1.01 16.90 -3.29
C ARG A 80 1.02 18.30 -2.59
N PRO A 81 0.15 18.55 -1.59
CA PRO A 81 0.25 19.73 -0.72
C PRO A 81 1.55 19.72 0.11
N LEU A 82 2.16 20.88 0.34
CA LEU A 82 3.43 20.97 1.08
C LEU A 82 3.26 20.67 2.58
N GLU A 83 2.10 20.94 3.16
CA GLU A 83 1.78 20.65 4.55
C GLU A 83 1.01 19.33 4.66
N VAL A 84 1.61 18.33 5.29
CA VAL A 84 0.97 17.08 5.71
C VAL A 84 1.52 16.75 7.10
N SER A 85 0.66 16.44 8.07
CA SER A 85 1.05 16.16 9.46
C SER A 85 2.01 14.98 9.57
N GLU A 86 2.92 15.04 10.55
CA GLU A 86 4.11 14.20 10.75
C GLU A 86 3.86 12.72 11.15
N SER A 87 3.08 11.96 10.38
CA SER A 87 3.05 10.50 10.53
C SER A 87 3.33 9.83 9.18
N GLN A 88 4.39 9.03 9.17
CA GLN A 88 4.73 8.01 8.17
C GLN A 88 4.93 8.46 6.70
N GLU A 89 6.17 8.31 6.19
CA GLU A 89 6.60 8.70 4.84
C GLU A 89 5.81 8.10 3.66
N PHE A 90 5.01 7.04 3.87
CA PHE A 90 4.19 6.38 2.84
C PHE A 90 2.76 6.93 2.77
N GLU A 91 2.23 7.48 3.87
CA GLU A 91 0.99 8.25 3.94
C GLU A 91 1.07 9.59 3.14
N LEU A 92 2.23 9.88 2.54
CA LEU A 92 2.50 11.13 1.83
C LEU A 92 2.16 11.07 0.34
N PHE A 93 2.03 9.87 -0.25
CA PHE A 93 1.76 9.69 -1.69
C PHE A 93 0.38 9.11 -1.97
N GLY A 94 -0.33 8.70 -0.93
CA GLY A 94 -1.73 8.31 -0.98
C GLY A 94 -2.36 8.34 0.39
N ASP A 95 -3.68 8.24 0.42
CA ASP A 95 -4.44 7.99 1.64
C ASP A 95 -5.71 7.21 1.33
N TYR A 96 -6.08 6.35 2.25
CA TYR A 96 -7.36 5.68 2.29
C TYR A 96 -8.29 6.38 3.28
N GLN A 97 -9.52 6.67 2.86
CA GLN A 97 -10.55 7.28 3.67
C GLN A 97 -11.57 6.22 4.11
N PRO A 98 -11.54 5.72 5.36
CA PRO A 98 -12.42 4.66 5.83
C PRO A 98 -13.91 4.96 5.61
N ASP A 99 -14.35 6.19 5.90
CA ASP A 99 -15.76 6.60 5.83
C ASP A 99 -16.35 6.53 4.41
N THR A 100 -15.51 6.75 3.39
CA THR A 100 -15.96 6.79 1.99
C THR A 100 -15.41 5.64 1.15
N GLN A 101 -14.54 4.81 1.73
CA GLN A 101 -13.81 3.74 1.07
C GLN A 101 -13.08 4.23 -0.21
N LYS A 102 -12.55 5.45 -0.15
CA LYS A 102 -11.84 6.09 -1.26
C LYS A 102 -10.35 6.04 -1.03
N ILE A 103 -9.63 5.73 -2.10
CA ILE A 103 -8.18 5.87 -2.17
C ILE A 103 -7.88 7.16 -2.92
N ARG A 104 -7.02 8.01 -2.36
CA ARG A 104 -6.43 9.15 -3.07
C ARG A 104 -4.96 8.85 -3.29
N LEU A 105 -4.44 9.23 -4.45
CA LEU A 105 -3.02 9.08 -4.83
C LEU A 105 -2.53 10.39 -5.45
N TRP A 106 -1.30 10.80 -5.15
CA TRP A 106 -0.66 11.95 -5.79
C TRP A 106 0.31 11.49 -6.89
N MET A 107 0.04 11.93 -8.12
CA MET A 107 0.85 11.57 -9.28
C MET A 107 2.12 12.41 -9.39
N ARG A 108 2.20 13.58 -8.73
CA ARG A 108 3.38 14.46 -8.77
C ARG A 108 3.95 14.70 -7.37
N THR A 109 5.27 14.73 -7.28
CA THR A 109 6.01 15.02 -6.03
C THR A 109 5.71 16.42 -5.51
N ALA A 110 5.70 16.61 -4.17
CA ALA A 110 5.36 17.89 -3.55
C ALA A 110 6.30 19.03 -3.97
N VAL A 111 7.62 18.80 -3.88
CA VAL A 111 8.62 19.86 -4.03
C VAL A 111 8.84 20.22 -5.49
N HIS A 112 9.17 19.23 -6.32
CA HIS A 112 9.57 19.46 -7.71
C HIS A 112 8.44 19.26 -8.72
N LYS A 113 7.25 18.82 -8.29
CA LYS A 113 6.07 18.56 -9.15
C LYS A 113 6.35 17.62 -10.33
N ARG A 114 7.39 16.80 -10.20
CA ARG A 114 7.75 15.75 -11.15
C ARG A 114 6.83 14.56 -10.96
N THR A 115 6.54 13.86 -12.04
CA THR A 115 5.76 12.61 -11.97
C THR A 115 6.46 11.61 -11.05
N THR A 116 5.68 11.01 -10.14
CA THR A 116 6.13 9.99 -9.19
C THR A 116 6.63 8.76 -9.95
N ALA A 117 7.76 8.19 -9.52
CA ALA A 117 8.30 6.99 -10.14
C ALA A 117 7.29 5.84 -10.06
N PHE A 118 7.20 5.01 -11.11
CA PHE A 118 6.27 3.89 -11.18
C PHE A 118 6.32 2.97 -9.95
N GLY A 119 7.53 2.59 -9.52
CA GLY A 119 7.69 1.74 -8.33
C GLY A 119 7.10 2.37 -7.06
N THR A 120 7.26 3.68 -6.88
CA THR A 120 6.69 4.42 -5.75
C THR A 120 5.17 4.49 -5.86
N PHE A 121 4.64 4.88 -7.02
CA PHE A 121 3.20 4.99 -7.23
C PHE A 121 2.48 3.64 -7.03
N LEU A 122 3.02 2.56 -7.60
CA LEU A 122 2.45 1.21 -7.45
C LEU A 122 2.54 0.73 -6.00
N SER A 123 3.66 0.99 -5.31
CA SER A 123 3.81 0.63 -3.90
C SER A 123 2.80 1.36 -3.03
N THR A 124 2.53 2.64 -3.30
CA THR A 124 1.49 3.42 -2.61
C THR A 124 0.11 2.87 -2.90
N LEU A 125 -0.24 2.60 -4.16
CA LEU A 125 -1.54 1.99 -4.49
C LEU A 125 -1.74 0.65 -3.75
N CYS A 126 -0.71 -0.19 -3.68
CA CYS A 126 -0.78 -1.46 -2.93
C CYS A 126 -0.96 -1.26 -1.43
N HIS A 127 -0.33 -0.22 -0.86
CA HIS A 127 -0.47 0.15 0.53
C HIS A 127 -1.92 0.54 0.85
N GLU A 128 -2.50 1.45 0.06
CA GLU A 128 -3.89 1.89 0.27
C GLU A 128 -4.91 0.78 -0.01
N LEU A 129 -4.66 -0.10 -0.98
CA LEU A 129 -5.48 -1.30 -1.19
C LEU A 129 -5.40 -2.26 -0.01
N CYS A 130 -4.25 -2.35 0.67
CA CYS A 130 -4.13 -3.14 1.90
C CYS A 130 -4.96 -2.53 3.03
N HIS A 131 -4.96 -1.20 3.19
CA HIS A 131 -5.84 -0.53 4.15
C HIS A 131 -7.31 -0.79 3.87
N HIS A 132 -7.71 -0.72 2.60
CA HIS A 132 -9.06 -1.07 2.20
C HIS A 132 -9.39 -2.52 2.56
N TRP A 133 -8.52 -3.47 2.23
CA TRP A 133 -8.75 -4.88 2.50
C TRP A 133 -8.80 -5.20 4.00
N ASP A 134 -7.92 -4.62 4.81
CA ASP A 134 -7.96 -4.71 6.27
C ASP A 134 -9.35 -4.33 6.80
N MET A 135 -9.89 -3.21 6.32
CA MET A 135 -11.18 -2.67 6.74
C MET A 135 -12.37 -3.52 6.29
N VAL A 136 -12.46 -3.86 4.99
CA VAL A 136 -13.68 -4.46 4.42
C VAL A 136 -13.64 -5.98 4.29
N GLY A 137 -12.45 -6.58 4.32
CA GLY A 137 -12.26 -8.02 4.11
C GLY A 137 -11.68 -8.80 5.28
N LEU A 138 -10.95 -8.14 6.19
CA LEU A 138 -10.25 -8.82 7.30
C LEU A 138 -10.75 -8.46 8.70
N ASP A 139 -11.73 -7.56 8.81
CA ASP A 139 -12.26 -7.08 10.09
C ASP A 139 -11.16 -6.49 11.01
N LEU A 140 -10.36 -5.60 10.41
CA LEU A 140 -9.27 -4.83 11.04
C LEU A 140 -9.55 -3.32 10.90
N PRO A 141 -10.56 -2.77 11.60
CA PRO A 141 -11.08 -1.41 11.37
C PRO A 141 -10.13 -0.27 11.77
N ASN A 142 -9.08 -0.53 12.55
CA ASN A 142 -8.04 0.46 12.85
C ASN A 142 -6.87 0.37 11.86
N THR A 143 -6.78 -0.70 11.05
CA THR A 143 -5.80 -0.91 9.98
C THR A 143 -4.36 -0.56 10.34
N TYR A 144 -3.94 -0.91 11.57
CA TYR A 144 -2.62 -0.59 12.10
C TYR A 144 -1.49 -1.02 11.15
N HIS A 145 -0.47 -0.16 11.03
CA HIS A 145 0.78 -0.47 10.35
C HIS A 145 1.58 -1.47 11.20
N THR A 146 1.21 -2.73 11.14
CA THR A 146 1.95 -3.84 11.77
C THR A 146 3.03 -4.39 10.83
N ARG A 147 3.86 -5.33 11.31
CA ARG A 147 4.80 -6.03 10.43
C ARG A 147 4.03 -6.83 9.38
N GLY A 148 2.96 -7.50 9.81
CA GLY A 148 2.04 -8.21 8.92
C GLY A 148 1.44 -7.31 7.84
N PHE A 149 1.00 -6.10 8.19
CA PHE A 149 0.51 -5.11 7.22
C PHE A 149 1.56 -4.78 6.16
N TYR A 150 2.79 -4.41 6.57
CA TYR A 150 3.86 -4.09 5.63
C TYR A 150 4.23 -5.28 4.74
N ILE A 151 4.21 -6.50 5.29
CA ILE A 151 4.44 -7.72 4.52
C ILE A 151 3.34 -7.92 3.47
N ARG A 152 2.07 -7.80 3.83
CA ARG A 152 0.93 -7.93 2.88
C ARG A 152 1.00 -6.88 1.77
N ALA A 153 1.25 -5.62 2.11
CA ALA A 153 1.43 -4.56 1.12
C ALA A 153 2.61 -4.83 0.16
N GLY A 154 3.73 -5.35 0.69
CA GLY A 154 4.87 -5.77 -0.12
C GLY A 154 4.58 -6.97 -1.02
N LEU A 155 3.83 -7.95 -0.53
CA LEU A 155 3.36 -9.10 -1.33
C LEU A 155 2.47 -8.64 -2.48
N LEU A 156 1.50 -7.74 -2.23
CA LEU A 156 0.67 -7.14 -3.27
C LEU A 156 1.53 -6.43 -4.32
N TYR A 157 2.51 -5.62 -3.89
CA TYR A 157 3.41 -4.93 -4.78
C TYR A 157 4.19 -5.88 -5.70
N HIS A 158 4.83 -6.90 -5.12
CA HIS A 158 5.61 -7.87 -5.90
C HIS A 158 4.72 -8.69 -6.83
N HIS A 159 3.51 -9.03 -6.38
CA HIS A 159 2.49 -9.68 -7.20
C HIS A 159 1.98 -8.79 -8.34
N MET A 160 1.77 -7.50 -8.15
CA MET A 160 1.31 -6.62 -9.24
C MET A 160 2.45 -6.36 -10.23
N ARG A 161 3.64 -6.05 -9.71
CA ARG A 161 4.81 -5.71 -10.54
C ARG A 161 5.41 -6.90 -11.28
N GLY A 162 5.29 -8.10 -10.73
CA GLY A 162 5.95 -9.28 -11.26
C GLY A 162 7.42 -9.37 -10.99
N THR A 163 7.77 -9.05 -9.75
CA THR A 163 9.12 -9.20 -9.25
C THR A 163 9.15 -10.29 -8.18
N PRO A 164 10.29 -10.96 -7.97
CA PRO A 164 10.44 -11.87 -6.85
C PRO A 164 10.10 -11.17 -5.53
N VAL A 165 9.39 -11.88 -4.65
CA VAL A 165 9.07 -11.37 -3.30
C VAL A 165 10.37 -11.14 -2.55
N ARG A 166 10.50 -9.95 -1.95
CA ARG A 166 11.61 -9.62 -1.06
C ARG A 166 11.13 -9.70 0.39
N PRO A 167 11.63 -10.66 1.19
CA PRO A 167 11.28 -10.73 2.60
C PRO A 167 11.71 -9.47 3.33
N LEU A 168 10.77 -8.83 4.03
CA LEU A 168 11.07 -7.66 4.85
C LEU A 168 11.81 -8.10 6.11
N VAL A 169 12.95 -7.47 6.38
CA VAL A 169 13.71 -7.65 7.61
C VAL A 169 13.40 -6.50 8.55
N PHE A 170 13.02 -6.81 9.79
CA PHE A 170 12.68 -5.82 10.80
C PHE A 170 13.75 -5.79 11.90
N ASP A 171 14.12 -4.59 12.34
CA ASP A 171 14.86 -4.39 13.57
C ASP A 171 13.90 -3.90 14.66
N GLU A 172 14.07 -4.43 15.87
CA GLU A 172 13.32 -3.97 17.04
C GLU A 172 13.88 -2.64 17.53
N LEU A 173 12.97 -1.69 17.74
CA LEU A 173 13.23 -0.39 18.35
C LEU A 173 12.74 -0.39 19.80
N ARG A 174 13.09 0.66 20.55
CA ARG A 174 12.58 0.83 21.92
C ARG A 174 11.06 0.93 21.95
N GLY A 175 10.45 0.31 22.97
CA GLY A 175 9.01 0.41 23.22
C GLY A 175 8.14 -0.52 22.38
N GLY A 176 8.70 -1.62 21.87
CA GLY A 176 7.95 -2.63 21.10
C GLY A 176 7.60 -2.19 19.68
N LEU A 177 8.29 -1.16 19.16
CA LEU A 177 8.20 -0.70 17.79
C LEU A 177 9.17 -1.47 16.91
N PHE A 178 8.85 -1.61 15.62
CA PHE A 178 9.74 -2.24 14.65
C PHE A 178 9.94 -1.34 13.45
N ALA A 179 11.16 -1.28 12.93
CA ALA A 179 11.48 -0.58 11.69
C ALA A 179 11.94 -1.57 10.63
N ILE A 180 11.55 -1.35 9.38
CA ILE A 180 12.10 -2.12 8.26
C ILE A 180 13.57 -1.74 8.09
N ASN A 181 14.45 -2.73 8.18
CA ASN A 181 15.84 -2.61 7.82
C ASN A 181 15.99 -2.76 6.30
N TRP A 182 15.89 -1.63 5.59
CA TRP A 182 16.06 -1.60 4.14
C TRP A 182 17.43 -2.14 3.67
N PRO A 183 18.57 -1.77 4.28
CA PRO A 183 19.86 -2.34 3.89
C PRO A 183 19.90 -3.88 3.91
N ARG A 184 19.35 -4.53 4.94
CA ARG A 184 19.30 -5.99 5.06
C ARG A 184 18.27 -6.60 4.10
N THR A 185 17.09 -5.99 4.00
CA THR A 185 16.03 -6.38 3.05
C THR A 185 16.55 -6.37 1.62
N MET A 186 17.38 -5.39 1.26
CA MET A 186 17.96 -5.27 -0.09
C MET A 186 19.14 -6.23 -0.34
N LYS A 187 19.88 -6.63 0.71
CA LYS A 187 21.00 -7.58 0.60
C LYS A 187 20.56 -9.04 0.43
N GLY A 188 19.39 -9.40 0.94
CA GLY A 188 18.85 -10.78 0.86
C GLY A 188 18.34 -11.20 -0.52
N ALA A 189 18.52 -10.38 -1.56
CA ALA A 189 18.01 -10.60 -2.91
C ALA A 189 19.11 -11.03 -3.90
N ARG A 190 19.96 -11.97 -3.48
CA ARG A 190 20.88 -12.67 -4.39
C ARG A 190 20.28 -14.01 -4.78
#